data_AF-A0A959NPW9-F1
#
_entry.id   AF-A0A959NPW9-F1
#
_cell.length_a   1.000
_cell.length_b   1.000
_cell.length_c   1.000
_cell.angle_alpha   90.00
_cell.angle_beta   90.00
_cell.angle_gamma   90.00
#
_symmetry.space_group_name_H-M   'P 1'
#
loop_
_entity.id
_entity.type
_entity.pdbx_description
1 polymer ?
#
loop_
_entity_poly.entity_id
_entity_poly.type
_entity_poly.pdbx_seq_one_letter_code
_entity_poly.pdbx_strand_id
1 'polypeptide(L)'
;MDDQKLIITNDSDGKTFMINQNNYFIVRLVENPTTGFQWELERIHDNILSLEQETFIQPVDEGMGASGFKEYLFYAKSPGKQYIKFKNWRAWEGEESAIDNFHIIIEVIK
;
A
#
# COMPACT_ATOMS: atom_id res chain seq x y z
N MET A 1 24.04 1.59 -9.51
CA MET A 1 23.35 2.79 -8.98
C MET A 1 22.16 2.23 -8.24
N ASP A 2 22.16 2.30 -6.92
CA ASP A 2 21.02 1.85 -6.13
C ASP A 2 19.86 2.80 -6.41
N ASP A 3 18.89 2.36 -7.21
CA ASP A 3 17.59 3.02 -7.28
C ASP A 3 16.96 2.88 -5.89
N GLN A 4 17.09 3.92 -5.06
CA GLN A 4 16.34 4.01 -3.81
C GLN A 4 14.85 4.04 -4.15
N LYS A 5 14.21 2.89 -3.99
CA LYS A 5 12.76 2.74 -4.10
C LYS A 5 12.12 3.39 -2.88
N LEU A 6 11.21 4.35 -3.08
CA LEU A 6 10.43 4.92 -1.98
C LEU A 6 9.55 3.82 -1.38
N ILE A 7 9.67 3.60 -0.06
CA ILE A 7 8.82 2.71 0.72
C ILE A 7 8.02 3.56 1.70
N ILE A 8 6.71 3.51 1.59
CA ILE A 8 5.75 4.23 2.43
C ILE A 8 5.13 3.23 3.40
N THR A 9 5.19 3.51 4.69
CA THR A 9 4.72 2.62 5.77
C THR A 9 3.52 3.18 6.53
N ASN A 10 2.94 2.39 7.44
CA ASN A 10 1.81 2.80 8.30
C ASN A 10 2.01 4.16 8.99
N ASP A 11 3.24 4.52 9.38
CA ASP A 11 3.58 5.80 10.04
C ASP A 11 3.44 7.03 9.12
N SER A 12 3.07 6.80 7.87
CA SER A 12 2.90 7.84 6.86
C SER A 12 1.44 8.19 6.57
N ASP A 13 0.51 7.74 7.40
CA ASP A 13 -0.90 8.02 7.22
C ASP A 13 -1.18 9.53 7.13
N GLY A 14 -2.01 9.91 6.16
CA GLY A 14 -2.35 11.30 5.83
C GLY A 14 -1.25 12.11 5.13
N LYS A 15 -0.08 11.54 4.85
CA LYS A 15 1.04 12.28 4.23
C LYS A 15 0.94 12.36 2.71
N THR A 16 1.67 13.32 2.15
CA THR A 16 1.85 13.52 0.71
C THR A 16 3.28 13.16 0.30
N PHE A 17 3.43 12.48 -0.83
CA PHE A 17 4.72 12.11 -1.40
C PHE A 17 4.81 12.53 -2.87
N MET A 18 5.98 13.03 -3.26
CA MET A 18 6.29 13.35 -4.66
C MET A 18 7.05 12.18 -5.29
N ILE A 19 6.62 11.78 -6.48
CA ILE A 19 7.23 10.70 -7.26
C ILE A 19 7.43 11.17 -8.70
N ASN A 20 8.61 10.93 -9.28
CA ASN A 20 8.84 11.19 -10.69
C ASN A 20 8.06 10.21 -11.55
N GLN A 21 7.56 10.67 -12.70
CA GLN A 21 6.95 9.81 -13.71
C GLN A 21 7.94 8.73 -14.14
N ASN A 22 7.41 7.54 -14.45
CA ASN A 22 8.16 6.34 -14.82
C ASN A 22 8.96 5.69 -13.66
N ASN A 23 8.71 6.10 -12.42
CA ASN A 23 9.30 5.46 -11.24
C ASN A 23 8.28 4.56 -10.53
N TYR A 24 8.84 3.72 -9.66
CA TYR A 24 8.08 2.84 -8.79
C TYR A 24 8.17 3.29 -7.33
N PHE A 25 7.12 3.00 -6.57
CA PHE A 25 7.14 3.10 -5.10
C PHE A 25 6.35 1.94 -4.49
N ILE A 26 6.63 1.65 -3.21
CA ILE A 26 5.96 0.61 -2.44
C ILE A 26 5.14 1.27 -1.34
N VAL A 27 3.90 0.80 -1.16
CA VAL A 27 3.18 0.95 0.12
C VAL A 27 3.30 -0.38 0.86
N ARG A 28 3.83 -0.34 2.09
CA ARG A 28 4.07 -1.51 2.94
C ARG A 28 3.28 -1.34 4.24
N LEU A 29 2.25 -2.14 4.44
CA LEU A 29 1.40 -2.09 5.62
C LEU A 29 1.59 -3.35 6.47
N VAL A 30 1.71 -3.18 7.79
CA VAL A 30 1.76 -4.31 8.72
C VAL A 30 0.44 -5.08 8.66
N GLU A 31 0.52 -6.40 8.47
CA GLU A 31 -0.63 -7.29 8.35
C GLU A 31 -0.37 -8.60 9.10
N ASN A 32 -1.34 -9.04 9.92
CA ASN A 32 -1.30 -10.35 10.55
C ASN A 32 -2.39 -11.26 9.97
N PRO A 33 -2.05 -12.15 9.02
CA PRO A 33 -3.03 -12.97 8.31
C PRO A 33 -3.73 -13.99 9.20
N THR A 34 -3.15 -14.34 10.36
CA THR A 34 -3.78 -15.29 11.31
C THR A 34 -5.05 -14.74 11.95
N THR A 35 -5.21 -13.42 11.94
CA THR A 35 -6.41 -12.74 12.48
C THR A 35 -7.55 -12.69 11.46
N GLY A 36 -7.26 -12.97 10.18
CA GLY A 36 -8.18 -12.81 9.07
C GLY A 36 -8.40 -11.38 8.57
N PHE A 37 -7.88 -10.37 9.29
CA PHE A 37 -7.89 -8.99 8.82
C PHE A 37 -6.83 -8.77 7.74
N GLN A 38 -7.24 -8.23 6.60
CA GLN A 38 -6.38 -7.97 5.46
C GLN A 38 -6.54 -6.53 4.98
N TRP A 39 -5.43 -5.93 4.60
CA TRP A 39 -5.43 -4.66 3.87
C TRP A 39 -5.91 -4.89 2.44
N GLU A 40 -6.79 -4.01 1.99
CA GLU A 40 -7.28 -3.95 0.62
C GLU A 40 -7.18 -2.53 0.10
N LEU A 41 -6.73 -2.38 -1.15
CA LEU A 41 -6.66 -1.10 -1.84
C LEU A 41 -8.06 -0.69 -2.31
N GLU A 42 -8.53 0.49 -1.89
CA GLU A 42 -9.69 1.10 -2.50
C GLU A 42 -9.37 1.57 -3.92
N ARG A 43 -10.37 1.53 -4.82
CA ARG A 43 -10.22 1.86 -6.23
C ARG A 43 -9.48 3.19 -6.45
N ILE A 44 -8.40 3.14 -7.23
CA ILE A 44 -7.62 4.31 -7.68
C ILE A 44 -7.97 4.72 -9.12
N HIS A 45 -7.53 5.90 -9.55
CA HIS A 45 -7.57 6.27 -10.97
C HIS A 45 -6.34 5.67 -11.68
N ASP A 46 -6.59 4.68 -12.53
CA ASP A 46 -5.60 3.92 -13.32
C ASP A 46 -4.81 4.76 -14.35
N ASN A 47 -5.21 6.00 -14.56
CA ASN A 47 -4.55 6.94 -15.47
C ASN A 47 -3.26 7.53 -14.88
N ILE A 48 -3.22 7.76 -13.55
CA ILE A 48 -2.08 8.42 -12.86
C ILE A 48 -1.13 7.38 -12.30
N LEU A 49 -1.68 6.36 -11.64
CA LEU A 49 -0.93 5.27 -11.04
C LEU A 49 -1.46 3.93 -11.53
N SER A 50 -0.59 2.92 -11.58
CA SER A 50 -0.97 1.52 -11.79
C SER A 50 -0.47 0.68 -10.62
N LEU A 51 -1.31 -0.22 -10.13
CA LEU A 51 -0.90 -1.26 -9.18
C LEU A 51 -0.32 -2.42 -10.00
N GLU A 52 0.99 -2.63 -9.89
CA GLU A 52 1.71 -3.65 -10.65
C GLU A 52 1.78 -4.97 -9.91
N GLN A 53 1.85 -4.92 -8.59
CA GLN A 53 1.97 -6.12 -7.76
C GLN A 53 1.37 -5.87 -6.38
N GLU A 54 0.70 -6.89 -5.85
CA GLU A 54 0.28 -7.00 -4.46
C GLU A 54 0.87 -8.29 -3.90
N THR A 55 1.54 -8.24 -2.74
CA THR A 55 2.20 -9.42 -2.17
C THR A 55 2.23 -9.36 -0.65
N PHE A 56 1.99 -10.50 0.00
CA PHE A 56 2.19 -10.65 1.42
C PHE A 56 3.59 -11.21 1.70
N ILE A 57 4.35 -10.52 2.56
CA ILE A 57 5.72 -10.85 2.94
C ILE A 57 5.73 -11.30 4.39
N GLN A 58 6.11 -12.57 4.61
CA GLN A 58 6.37 -13.11 5.95
C GLN A 58 7.78 -12.72 6.39
N PRO A 59 8.00 -12.29 7.65
CA PRO A 59 9.35 -12.09 8.17
C PRO A 59 10.06 -13.44 8.24
N VAL A 60 11.32 -13.47 7.79
CA VAL A 60 12.10 -14.72 7.61
C VAL A 60 12.43 -15.40 8.95
N ASP A 61 12.45 -14.66 10.07
CA ASP A 61 12.94 -15.14 11.38
C ASP A 61 11.91 -15.07 12.52
N GLU A 62 10.64 -14.76 12.24
CA GLU A 62 9.62 -14.68 13.28
C GLU A 62 8.70 -15.92 13.22
N GLY A 63 8.56 -16.63 14.35
CA GLY A 63 7.83 -17.90 14.43
C GLY A 63 6.34 -17.83 14.06
N MET A 64 5.63 -18.97 14.13
CA MET A 64 4.19 -19.04 13.85
C MET A 64 3.40 -17.96 14.61
N GLY A 65 2.73 -17.06 13.88
CA GLY A 65 1.90 -15.98 14.45
C GLY A 65 2.49 -14.57 14.36
N ALA A 66 3.70 -14.43 13.80
CA ALA A 66 4.33 -13.14 13.54
C ALA A 66 3.54 -12.26 12.58
N SER A 67 3.54 -10.95 12.84
CA SER A 67 2.99 -9.97 11.90
C SER A 67 3.90 -9.88 10.68
N GLY A 68 3.32 -10.00 9.48
CA GLY A 68 4.04 -9.75 8.23
C GLY A 68 3.71 -8.39 7.65
N PHE A 69 3.97 -8.25 6.35
CA PHE A 69 3.67 -7.04 5.61
C PHE A 69 2.87 -7.33 4.36
N LYS A 70 1.85 -6.52 4.10
CA LYS A 70 1.20 -6.42 2.80
C LYS A 70 1.88 -5.32 1.99
N GLU A 71 2.46 -5.67 0.85
CA GLU A 71 3.13 -4.76 -0.06
C GLU A 71 2.32 -4.53 -1.34
N TYR A 72 2.25 -3.27 -1.75
CA TYR A 72 1.65 -2.82 -2.99
C TYR A 72 2.70 -2.06 -3.80
N LEU A 73 3.09 -2.60 -4.94
CA LEU A 73 4.00 -1.97 -5.88
C LEU A 73 3.22 -1.14 -6.87
N PHE A 74 3.45 0.17 -6.87
CA PHE A 74 2.85 1.08 -7.82
C PHE A 74 3.84 1.58 -8.85
N TYR A 75 3.35 1.81 -10.06
CA TYR A 75 4.04 2.50 -11.15
C TYR A 75 3.41 3.88 -11.40
N ALA A 76 4.23 4.93 -11.44
CA ALA A 76 3.81 6.30 -11.68
C ALA A 76 3.70 6.60 -13.18
N LYS A 77 2.49 6.47 -13.74
CA LYS A 77 2.24 6.51 -15.19
C LYS A 77 2.24 7.91 -15.77
N SER A 78 1.57 8.85 -15.12
CA SER A 78 1.35 10.19 -15.68
C SER A 78 1.29 11.24 -14.58
N PRO A 79 1.75 12.48 -14.85
CA PRO A 79 1.71 13.55 -13.88
C PRO A 79 0.30 13.83 -13.37
N GLY A 80 0.18 14.13 -12.08
CA GLY A 80 -1.09 14.38 -11.44
C GLY A 80 -1.10 13.97 -9.97
N LYS A 81 -2.19 14.30 -9.30
CA LYS A 81 -2.39 14.00 -7.88
C LYS A 81 -3.36 12.83 -7.73
N GLN A 82 -2.94 11.77 -7.06
CA GLN A 82 -3.75 10.60 -6.77
C GLN A 82 -3.90 10.44 -5.25
N TYR A 83 -5.15 10.29 -4.80
CA TYR A 83 -5.46 9.85 -3.44
C TYR A 83 -5.47 8.33 -3.42
N ILE A 84 -4.72 7.72 -2.50
CA ILE A 84 -4.70 6.28 -2.28
C ILE A 84 -5.28 6.02 -0.90
N LYS A 85 -6.18 5.05 -0.81
CA LYS A 85 -6.82 4.63 0.44
C LYS A 85 -6.80 3.10 0.52
N PHE A 86 -6.57 2.60 1.71
CA PHE A 86 -6.63 1.18 2.02
C PHE A 86 -7.53 0.98 3.22
N LYS A 87 -8.24 -0.15 3.23
CA LYS A 87 -9.10 -0.58 4.34
C LYS A 87 -8.59 -1.89 4.90
N ASN A 88 -8.49 -2.01 6.22
CA ASN A 88 -8.16 -3.25 6.91
C ASN A 88 -9.43 -3.91 7.42
N TRP A 89 -9.80 -5.05 6.84
CA TRP A 89 -11.11 -5.66 7.06
C TRP A 89 -11.11 -7.17 6.78
N ARG A 90 -12.22 -7.83 7.09
CA ARG A 90 -12.49 -9.21 6.73
C ARG A 90 -13.54 -9.23 5.63
N ALA A 91 -13.10 -9.48 4.40
CA ALA A 91 -13.98 -9.45 3.23
C ALA A 91 -15.24 -10.34 3.36
N TRP A 92 -15.15 -11.45 4.11
CA TRP A 92 -16.29 -12.36 4.34
C TRP A 92 -17.26 -11.91 5.44
N GLU A 93 -16.85 -10.99 6.33
CA GLU A 93 -17.71 -10.41 7.37
C GLU A 93 -18.39 -9.11 6.93
N GLY A 94 -18.02 -8.58 5.76
CA GLY A 94 -18.63 -7.36 5.22
C GLY A 94 -17.97 -6.07 5.70
N GLU A 95 -18.49 -4.94 5.20
CA GLU A 95 -17.95 -3.58 5.42
C GLU A 95 -17.84 -3.21 6.91
N GLU A 96 -18.76 -3.70 7.74
CA GLU A 96 -18.79 -3.50 9.19
C GLU A 96 -17.59 -4.07 9.93
N SER A 97 -16.84 -4.99 9.30
CA SER A 97 -15.63 -5.57 9.87
C SER A 97 -14.40 -4.67 9.70
N ALA A 98 -14.51 -3.52 9.04
CA ALA A 98 -13.39 -2.60 8.88
C ALA A 98 -12.90 -2.09 10.24
N ILE A 99 -11.63 -2.37 10.57
CA ILE A 99 -11.02 -1.98 11.84
C ILE A 99 -9.99 -0.87 11.71
N ASP A 100 -9.49 -0.62 10.49
CA ASP A 100 -8.48 0.40 10.25
C ASP A 100 -8.52 0.93 8.81
N ASN A 101 -7.98 2.13 8.61
CA ASN A 101 -7.83 2.77 7.31
C ASN A 101 -6.45 3.42 7.21
N PHE A 102 -5.86 3.36 6.02
CA PHE A 102 -4.61 4.03 5.70
C PHE A 102 -4.78 4.84 4.42
N HIS A 103 -4.30 6.08 4.41
CA HIS A 103 -4.43 6.96 3.27
C HIS A 103 -3.19 7.83 3.05
N ILE A 104 -2.87 8.04 1.78
CA ILE A 104 -1.78 8.92 1.34
C ILE A 104 -2.17 9.65 0.07
N ILE A 105 -1.41 10.69 -0.22
CA ILE A 105 -1.49 11.43 -1.47
C ILE A 105 -0.18 11.22 -2.23
N ILE A 106 -0.28 10.82 -3.49
CA ILE A 106 0.85 10.76 -4.41
C ILE A 106 0.72 11.87 -5.43
N GLU A 107 1.75 12.69 -5.52
CA GLU A 107 1.90 13.70 -6.55
C GLU A 107 2.96 13.22 -7.55
N VAL A 108 2.52 12.83 -8.75
CA VAL A 108 3.39 12.44 -9.84
C VAL A 108 3.87 13.69 -10.56
N ILE A 109 5.18 13.92 -10.58
CA ILE A 109 5.85 15.03 -11.26
C ILE A 109 6.62 14.52 -12.47
N LYS A 110 6.90 15.41 -13.44
CA LYS A 110 7.66 15.05 -14.65
C LYS A 110 9.15 14.96 -14.39
#